data_AF-A0A3M1FAU4-F1
#
_entry.id   AF-A0A3M1FAU4-F1
#
_cell.length_a   1.000
_cell.length_b   1.000
_cell.length_c   1.000
_cell.angle_alpha   90.00
_cell.angle_beta   90.00
_cell.angle_gamma   90.00
#
_symmetry.space_group_name_H-M   'P 1'
#
loop_
_entity.id
_entity.type
_entity.pdbx_description
1 polymer ?
#
loop_
_entity_poly.entity_id
_entity_poly.type
_entity_poly.pdbx_seq_one_letter_code
_entity_poly.pdbx_strand_id
1 'polypeptide(L)'
;MKPLSTRPHEDLSSRFVCFVYAFFGCYFLFSLLAYKDRLFGDFSHHLYWIINHEGPFIPIKRYSDVIAQIPTIIGIKLGLGLKSLLLIYSGSFAAIFFAIALLLIHFLRDRASAFHLIFILSVGVSFVFYWNDDIQQALAFMILLYAYIRHREGSGFSKPHYFVTIPIIVIVFFYHPIMWMMLG
;
A
#
# COMPACT_ATOMS: atom_id res chain seq x y z
N MET A 1 0.94 -8.06 50.09
CA MET A 1 1.71 -7.99 48.83
C MET A 1 0.88 -7.22 47.81
N LYS A 2 1.33 -6.04 47.37
CA LYS A 2 0.72 -5.32 46.25
C LYS A 2 0.99 -6.10 44.96
N PRO A 3 0.00 -6.34 44.08
CA PRO A 3 0.28 -6.97 42.80
C PRO A 3 1.16 -6.02 41.96
N LEU A 4 2.26 -6.56 41.43
CA LEU A 4 3.16 -5.85 40.53
C LEU A 4 2.39 -5.40 39.27
N SER A 5 2.52 -4.10 39.01
CA SER A 5 2.18 -3.38 37.78
C SER A 5 2.29 -4.21 36.49
N THR A 6 1.16 -4.38 35.81
CA THR A 6 1.00 -5.03 34.49
C THR A 6 1.20 -4.07 33.29
N ARG A 7 1.97 -2.98 33.41
CA ARG A 7 1.92 -1.85 32.44
C ARG A 7 3.12 -1.55 31.51
N PRO A 8 4.08 -2.44 31.17
CA PRO A 8 5.05 -2.12 30.11
C PRO A 8 4.62 -2.56 28.70
N HIS A 9 3.88 -3.65 28.53
CA HIS A 9 3.56 -4.20 27.20
C HIS A 9 2.45 -3.45 26.43
N GLU A 10 1.49 -2.84 27.13
CA GLU A 10 0.44 -2.02 26.50
C GLU A 10 0.94 -0.64 26.07
N ASP A 11 1.87 -0.02 26.79
CA ASP A 11 2.39 1.30 26.42
C ASP A 11 3.25 1.20 25.14
N LEU A 12 4.09 0.17 25.03
CA LEU A 12 4.89 -0.08 23.83
C LEU A 12 4.02 -0.34 22.59
N SER A 13 2.86 -0.98 22.79
CA SER A 13 1.85 -1.22 21.77
C SER A 13 1.31 0.09 21.19
N SER A 14 0.85 0.99 22.07
CA SER A 14 0.25 2.26 21.67
C SER A 14 1.28 3.16 20.97
N ARG A 15 2.52 3.21 21.47
CA ARG A 15 3.61 3.99 20.86
C ARG A 15 3.94 3.52 19.45
N PHE A 16 3.97 2.20 19.20
CA PHE A 16 4.21 1.67 17.87
C PHE A 16 3.10 2.03 16.88
N VAL A 17 1.84 1.95 17.30
CA VAL A 17 0.70 2.35 16.45
C VAL A 17 0.78 3.85 16.11
N CYS A 18 1.08 4.70 17.09
CA CYS A 18 1.31 6.12 16.87
C CYS A 18 2.46 6.37 15.89
N PHE A 19 3.57 5.63 16.01
CA PHE A 19 4.69 5.72 15.07
C PHE A 19 4.27 5.37 13.64
N VAL A 20 3.51 4.29 13.45
CA VAL A 20 3.02 3.90 12.12
C VAL A 20 2.11 5.00 11.55
N TYR A 21 1.18 5.55 12.33
CA TYR A 21 0.34 6.65 11.90
C TYR A 21 1.13 7.90 11.55
N ALA A 22 2.13 8.26 12.36
CA ALA A 22 2.99 9.39 12.09
C ALA A 22 3.77 9.19 10.78
N PHE A 23 4.36 8.00 10.57
CA PHE A 23 5.07 7.67 9.35
C PHE A 23 4.18 7.79 8.11
N PHE A 24 3.03 7.12 8.09
CA PHE A 24 2.12 7.16 6.94
C PHE A 24 1.45 8.52 6.75
N GLY A 25 1.20 9.26 7.83
CA GLY A 25 0.74 10.64 7.78
C GLY A 25 1.76 11.54 7.08
N CYS A 26 3.03 11.48 7.49
CA CYS A 26 4.12 12.19 6.83
C CYS A 26 4.28 11.74 5.37
N TYR A 27 4.28 10.44 5.11
CA TYR A 27 4.40 9.87 3.76
C TYR A 27 3.28 10.37 2.83
N PHE A 28 2.03 10.37 3.33
CA PHE A 28 0.88 10.88 2.59
C PHE A 28 1.00 12.39 2.33
N LEU A 29 1.36 13.18 3.35
CA LEU A 29 1.59 14.62 3.19
C LEU A 29 2.68 14.92 2.16
N PHE A 30 3.80 14.19 2.18
CA PHE A 30 4.85 14.34 1.17
C PHE A 30 4.35 13.96 -0.22
N SER A 31 3.54 12.92 -0.35
CA SER A 31 2.92 12.55 -1.63
C SER A 31 2.02 13.66 -2.18
N LEU A 32 1.31 14.39 -1.30
CA LEU A 32 0.49 15.53 -1.71
C LEU A 32 1.30 16.79 -2.02
N LEU A 33 2.32 17.12 -1.23
CA LEU A 33 3.14 18.33 -1.42
C LEU A 33 3.93 18.27 -2.73
N ALA A 34 4.47 17.10 -3.05
CA ALA A 34 5.27 16.84 -4.23
C ALA A 34 4.47 16.12 -5.33
N TYR A 35 3.17 16.39 -5.42
CA TYR A 35 2.31 15.83 -6.46
C TYR A 35 2.79 16.17 -7.89
N LYS A 36 3.50 17.29 -8.05
CA LYS A 36 4.08 17.72 -9.34
C LYS A 36 5.25 16.84 -9.76
N ASP A 37 6.10 16.44 -8.81
CA ASP A 37 7.27 15.61 -9.10
C ASP A 37 6.84 14.21 -9.57
N ARG A 38 5.69 13.72 -9.07
CA ARG A 38 5.07 12.48 -9.57
C ARG A 38 4.64 12.57 -11.03
N LEU A 39 4.36 13.75 -11.56
CA LEU A 39 3.99 13.90 -12.98
C LEU A 39 5.20 13.82 -13.91
N PHE A 40 6.41 13.70 -13.38
CA PHE A 40 7.59 13.53 -14.21
C PHE A 40 7.58 12.16 -14.91
N GLY A 41 7.94 12.14 -16.20
CA GLY A 41 8.00 10.90 -17.00
C GLY A 41 6.62 10.31 -17.33
N ASP A 42 6.52 8.99 -17.30
CA ASP A 42 5.37 8.21 -17.81
C ASP A 42 4.05 8.56 -17.09
N PHE A 43 4.09 8.94 -15.81
CA PHE A 43 2.89 9.20 -15.01
C PHE A 43 2.09 10.42 -15.49
N SER A 44 2.71 11.42 -16.13
CA SER A 44 1.96 12.50 -16.80
C SER A 44 1.10 11.95 -17.93
N HIS A 45 1.63 11.02 -18.72
CA HIS A 45 0.91 10.37 -19.80
C HIS A 45 -0.20 9.45 -19.26
N HIS A 46 0.07 8.71 -18.17
CA HIS A 46 -0.96 7.88 -17.52
C HIS A 46 -2.15 8.74 -17.10
N LEU A 47 -1.87 9.84 -16.41
CA LEU A 47 -2.93 10.72 -15.92
C LEU A 47 -3.66 11.44 -17.04
N TYR A 48 -2.94 11.91 -18.07
CA TYR A 48 -3.54 12.46 -19.28
C TYR A 48 -4.51 11.46 -19.92
N TRP A 49 -4.11 10.20 -20.06
CA TRP A 49 -4.96 9.17 -20.65
C TRP A 49 -6.22 8.95 -19.83
N ILE A 50 -6.09 8.79 -18.50
CA ILE A 50 -7.21 8.55 -17.58
C ILE A 50 -8.20 9.72 -17.61
N ILE A 51 -7.71 10.96 -17.65
CA ILE A 51 -8.56 12.16 -17.72
C ILE A 51 -9.37 12.19 -19.02
N ASN A 52 -8.77 11.84 -20.16
CA ASN A 52 -9.46 11.92 -21.46
C ASN A 52 -10.36 10.72 -21.78
N HIS A 53 -10.05 9.53 -21.24
CA HIS A 53 -10.79 8.30 -21.55
C HIS A 53 -11.67 7.81 -20.38
N GLU A 54 -11.61 8.47 -19.22
CA GLU A 54 -12.40 8.19 -18.01
C GLU A 54 -12.35 6.73 -17.54
N GLY A 55 -11.25 6.04 -17.83
CA GLY A 55 -11.06 4.62 -17.56
C GLY A 55 -9.66 4.29 -17.01
N PRO A 56 -9.43 3.03 -16.59
CA PRO A 56 -8.13 2.58 -16.14
C PRO A 56 -7.15 2.48 -17.32
N PHE A 57 -5.95 3.01 -17.13
CA PHE A 57 -4.84 2.91 -18.07
C PHE A 57 -3.85 1.84 -17.60
N ILE A 58 -3.56 0.86 -18.46
CA ILE A 58 -2.65 -0.25 -18.14
C ILE A 58 -1.54 -0.32 -19.19
N PRO A 59 -0.52 0.55 -19.10
CA PRO A 59 0.60 0.53 -20.03
C PRO A 59 1.53 -0.64 -19.70
N ILE A 60 2.02 -1.35 -20.72
CA ILE A 60 3.10 -2.36 -20.62
C ILE A 60 2.85 -3.38 -19.48
N LYS A 61 1.61 -3.84 -19.31
CA LYS A 61 1.22 -4.82 -18.27
C LYS A 61 1.53 -4.37 -16.82
N ARG A 62 1.63 -3.06 -16.55
CA ARG A 62 1.73 -2.50 -15.19
C ARG A 62 0.36 -2.51 -14.51
N TYR A 63 -0.07 -3.68 -14.06
CA TYR A 63 -1.36 -3.84 -13.41
C TYR A 63 -1.41 -3.24 -12.00
N SER A 64 -0.24 -2.92 -11.42
CA SER A 64 -0.14 -2.36 -10.07
C SER A 64 -0.83 -1.00 -9.95
N ASP A 65 -0.70 -0.17 -10.97
CA ASP A 65 -1.26 1.18 -10.99
C ASP A 65 -2.79 1.21 -10.99
N VAL A 66 -3.46 0.13 -11.41
CA VAL A 66 -4.93 0.11 -11.58
C VAL A 66 -5.64 0.46 -10.28
N ILE A 67 -5.20 -0.10 -9.15
CA ILE A 67 -5.84 0.16 -7.84
C ILE A 67 -5.66 1.63 -7.46
N ALA A 68 -4.48 2.21 -7.72
CA ALA A 68 -4.20 3.61 -7.42
C ALA A 68 -4.96 4.60 -8.32
N GLN A 69 -5.37 4.17 -9.51
CA GLN A 69 -6.14 4.99 -10.44
C GLN A 69 -7.62 5.12 -10.06
N ILE A 70 -8.19 4.16 -9.32
CA ILE A 70 -9.62 4.12 -8.98
C ILE A 70 -10.11 5.43 -8.35
N PRO A 71 -9.47 6.00 -7.30
CA PRO A 71 -9.96 7.23 -6.71
C PRO A 71 -9.93 8.42 -7.67
N THR A 72 -8.96 8.44 -8.59
CA THR A 72 -8.85 9.49 -9.61
C THR A 72 -9.98 9.38 -10.64
N ILE A 73 -10.29 8.16 -11.09
CA ILE A 73 -11.42 7.89 -12.01
C ILE A 73 -12.74 8.30 -11.37
N ILE A 74 -12.94 7.98 -10.08
CA ILE A 74 -14.11 8.44 -9.32
C ILE A 74 -14.15 9.97 -9.30
N GLY A 75 -13.01 10.62 -9.03
CA GLY A 75 -12.91 12.08 -9.07
C GLY A 75 -13.28 12.71 -10.41
N ILE A 76 -12.89 12.07 -11.52
CA ILE A 76 -13.25 12.52 -12.88
C ILE A 76 -14.76 12.43 -13.08
N LYS A 77 -15.38 11.31 -12.70
CA LYS A 77 -16.84 11.12 -12.80
C LYS A 77 -17.63 12.09 -11.92
N LEU A 78 -17.03 12.59 -10.84
CA LEU A 78 -17.60 13.63 -9.98
C LEU A 78 -17.35 15.06 -10.50
N GLY A 79 -16.70 15.23 -11.66
CA GLY A 79 -16.42 16.54 -12.26
C GLY A 79 -15.40 17.36 -11.47
N LEU A 80 -14.48 16.72 -10.73
CA LEU A 80 -13.46 17.44 -9.98
C LEU A 80 -12.48 18.16 -10.90
N GLY A 81 -12.04 19.36 -10.48
CA GLY A 81 -11.05 20.14 -11.23
C GLY A 81 -9.68 19.46 -11.28
N LEU A 82 -8.88 19.81 -12.29
CA LEU A 82 -7.57 19.20 -12.58
C LEU A 82 -6.65 19.14 -11.35
N LYS A 83 -6.54 20.23 -10.59
CA LYS A 83 -5.68 20.27 -9.39
C LYS A 83 -6.07 19.20 -8.36
N SER A 84 -7.37 18.98 -8.16
CA SER A 84 -7.87 17.95 -7.24
C SER A 84 -7.56 16.55 -7.77
N LEU A 85 -7.71 16.33 -9.08
CA LEU A 85 -7.36 15.05 -9.71
C LEU A 85 -5.87 14.72 -9.56
N LEU A 86 -4.98 15.70 -9.74
CA LEU A 86 -3.54 15.53 -9.53
C LEU A 86 -3.20 15.13 -8.09
N LEU A 87 -3.84 15.78 -7.11
CA LEU A 87 -3.66 15.48 -5.69
C LEU A 87 -4.21 14.10 -5.32
N ILE A 88 -5.39 13.75 -5.81
CA ILE A 88 -6.01 12.43 -5.59
C ILE A 88 -5.13 11.34 -6.21
N TYR A 89 -4.65 11.55 -7.43
CA TYR A 89 -3.76 10.59 -8.11
C TYR A 89 -2.50 10.33 -7.30
N SER A 90 -1.82 11.39 -6.84
CA SER A 90 -0.60 11.23 -6.03
C SER A 90 -0.89 10.63 -4.65
N GLY A 91 -1.95 11.08 -3.98
CA GLY A 91 -2.34 10.59 -2.67
C GLY A 91 -2.77 9.12 -2.67
N SER A 92 -3.38 8.64 -3.75
CA SER A 92 -3.91 7.28 -3.85
C SER A 92 -2.83 6.21 -3.64
N PHE A 93 -1.62 6.44 -4.17
CA PHE A 93 -0.51 5.51 -3.98
C PHE A 93 -0.07 5.41 -2.51
N ALA A 94 0.03 6.55 -1.82
CA ALA A 94 0.32 6.56 -0.38
C ALA A 94 -0.82 5.93 0.45
N ALA A 95 -2.07 6.17 0.05
CA ALA A 95 -3.24 5.63 0.71
C ALA A 95 -3.30 4.09 0.65
N ILE A 96 -2.87 3.47 -0.47
CA ILE A 96 -2.80 2.01 -0.60
C ILE A 96 -1.87 1.41 0.46
N PHE A 97 -0.64 1.92 0.57
CA PHE A 97 0.31 1.42 1.56
C PHE A 97 -0.19 1.65 2.99
N PHE A 98 -0.86 2.79 3.24
CA PHE A 98 -1.45 3.03 4.54
C PHE A 98 -2.59 2.05 4.86
N ALA A 99 -3.45 1.75 3.89
CA ALA A 99 -4.49 0.73 4.05
C ALA A 99 -3.91 -0.65 4.38
N ILE A 100 -2.82 -1.05 3.72
CA ILE A 100 -2.10 -2.29 4.04
C ILE A 100 -1.58 -2.25 5.48
N ALA A 101 -0.97 -1.14 5.91
CA ALA A 101 -0.50 -0.99 7.29
C ALA A 101 -1.63 -1.11 8.33
N LEU A 102 -2.80 -0.55 8.04
CA LEU A 102 -3.99 -0.68 8.90
C LEU A 102 -4.43 -2.15 9.04
N LEU A 103 -4.44 -2.90 7.94
CA LEU A 103 -4.75 -4.34 7.96
C LEU A 103 -3.72 -5.11 8.80
N LEU A 104 -2.43 -4.81 8.63
CA LEU A 104 -1.35 -5.47 9.39
C LEU A 104 -1.50 -5.23 10.90
N ILE A 105 -1.79 -4.00 11.33
CA ILE A 105 -1.81 -3.64 12.76
C ILE A 105 -3.12 -4.01 13.45
N HIS A 106 -4.27 -3.70 12.82
CA HIS A 106 -5.56 -3.82 13.50
C HIS A 106 -6.21 -5.17 13.29
N PHE A 107 -6.08 -5.72 12.08
CA PHE A 107 -6.72 -6.97 11.72
C PHE A 107 -5.80 -8.16 12.02
N LEU A 108 -4.58 -8.16 11.47
CA LEU A 108 -3.63 -9.25 11.63
C LEU A 108 -2.82 -9.17 12.92
N ARG A 109 -2.76 -7.99 13.54
CA ARG A 109 -1.99 -7.70 14.75
C ARG A 109 -0.51 -8.06 14.62
N ASP A 110 0.03 -8.01 13.41
CA ASP A 110 1.42 -8.32 13.08
C ASP A 110 2.24 -7.04 12.93
N ARG A 111 2.82 -6.61 14.05
CA ARG A 111 3.68 -5.41 14.12
C ARG A 111 4.98 -5.57 13.38
N ALA A 112 5.52 -6.80 13.33
CA ALA A 112 6.76 -7.06 12.61
C ALA A 112 6.53 -6.80 11.12
N SER A 113 5.48 -7.36 10.54
CA SER A 113 5.13 -7.11 9.14
C SER A 113 4.82 -5.64 8.84
N ALA A 114 4.14 -4.93 9.75
CA ALA A 114 3.94 -3.48 9.60
C ALA A 114 5.26 -2.68 9.60
N PHE A 115 6.24 -3.10 10.40
CA PHE A 115 7.57 -2.49 10.41
C PHE A 115 8.34 -2.78 9.12
N HIS A 116 8.26 -4.01 8.58
CA HIS A 116 8.86 -4.34 7.28
C HIS A 116 8.27 -3.48 6.16
N LEU A 117 6.96 -3.20 6.20
CA LEU A 117 6.32 -2.31 5.23
C LEU A 117 6.89 -0.88 5.30
N ILE A 118 7.08 -0.34 6.51
CA ILE A 118 7.72 0.97 6.69
C ILE A 118 9.17 0.94 6.17
N PHE A 119 9.90 -0.14 6.45
CA PHE A 119 11.27 -0.31 6.00
C PHE A 119 11.39 -0.28 4.48
N ILE A 120 10.57 -1.05 3.74
CA ILE A 120 10.63 -1.06 2.28
C ILE A 120 10.29 0.30 1.66
N LEU A 121 9.41 1.09 2.29
CA LEU A 121 9.04 2.44 1.82
C LEU A 121 10.09 3.49 2.15
N SER A 122 10.95 3.22 3.14
CA SER A 122 12.00 4.14 3.58
C SER A 122 13.32 3.89 2.84
N VAL A 123 13.58 2.66 2.42
CA VAL A 123 14.79 2.31 1.67
C VAL A 123 14.73 2.94 0.27
N GLY A 124 15.75 3.74 -0.07
CA GLY A 124 15.84 4.39 -1.38
C GLY A 124 14.82 5.52 -1.59
N VAL A 125 14.16 5.99 -0.52
CA VAL A 125 13.13 7.02 -0.57
C VAL A 125 13.61 8.31 -1.26
N SER A 126 14.87 8.68 -1.04
CA SER A 126 15.47 9.88 -1.67
C SER A 126 15.58 9.79 -3.20
N PHE A 127 15.56 8.58 -3.76
CA PHE A 127 15.71 8.33 -5.20
C PHE A 127 14.42 7.89 -5.88
N VAL A 128 13.56 7.15 -5.16
CA VAL A 128 12.46 6.38 -5.77
C VAL A 128 11.08 6.79 -5.23
N PHE A 129 10.96 7.71 -4.26
CA PHE A 129 9.66 8.00 -3.60
C PHE A 129 8.50 8.32 -4.57
N TYR A 130 8.79 9.02 -5.67
CA TYR A 130 7.79 9.38 -6.68
C TYR A 130 7.73 8.41 -7.86
N TRP A 131 8.74 7.56 -8.00
CA TRP A 131 8.78 6.52 -9.01
C TRP A 131 8.05 5.32 -8.44
N ASN A 132 6.79 5.15 -8.83
CA ASN A 132 6.09 3.93 -8.46
C ASN A 132 6.71 2.75 -9.19
N ASP A 133 7.46 1.97 -8.44
CA ASP A 133 7.94 0.69 -8.93
C ASP A 133 6.89 -0.36 -8.59
N ASP A 134 6.46 -1.11 -9.61
CA ASP A 134 5.62 -2.28 -9.48
C ASP A 134 6.14 -3.23 -8.38
N ILE A 135 7.48 -3.26 -8.19
CA ILE A 135 8.17 -4.03 -7.16
C ILE A 135 7.77 -3.60 -5.75
N GLN A 136 7.70 -2.30 -5.44
CA GLN A 136 7.39 -1.83 -4.09
C GLN A 136 5.97 -2.23 -3.68
N GLN A 137 5.01 -2.09 -4.60
CA GLN A 137 3.64 -2.53 -4.36
C GLN A 137 3.56 -4.05 -4.23
N ALA A 138 4.26 -4.80 -5.09
CA ALA A 138 4.31 -6.26 -5.01
C ALA A 138 4.87 -6.74 -3.66
N LEU A 139 5.94 -6.12 -3.15
CA LEU A 139 6.51 -6.40 -1.84
C LEU A 139 5.53 -6.08 -0.71
N ALA A 140 4.80 -4.97 -0.78
CA ALA A 140 3.79 -4.63 0.22
C ALA A 140 2.67 -5.68 0.29
N PHE A 141 2.18 -6.15 -0.86
CA PHE A 141 1.18 -7.22 -0.92
C PHE A 141 1.74 -8.57 -0.48
N MET A 142 3.02 -8.86 -0.72
CA MET A 142 3.68 -10.06 -0.18
C MET A 142 3.81 -10.03 1.33
N ILE A 143 4.17 -8.88 1.91
CA ILE A 143 4.20 -8.71 3.37
C ILE A 143 2.80 -8.96 3.95
N LEU A 144 1.75 -8.44 3.31
CA LEU A 144 0.37 -8.69 3.71
C LEU A 144 0.01 -10.17 3.63
N LEU A 145 0.38 -10.84 2.53
CA LEU A 145 0.16 -12.28 2.34
C LEU A 145 0.86 -13.11 3.43
N TYR A 146 2.14 -12.83 3.68
CA TYR A 146 2.94 -13.49 4.70
C TYR A 146 2.33 -13.32 6.09
N ALA A 147 1.98 -12.08 6.46
CA ALA A 147 1.33 -11.79 7.73
C ALA A 147 -0.01 -12.51 7.88
N TYR A 148 -0.79 -12.61 6.80
CA TYR A 148 -2.07 -13.31 6.80
C TYR A 148 -1.90 -14.82 7.00
N ILE A 149 -0.93 -15.45 6.31
CA ILE A 149 -0.62 -16.87 6.49
C ILE A 149 -0.19 -17.14 7.93
N ARG A 150 0.76 -16.35 8.45
CA ARG A 150 1.27 -16.47 9.83
C ARG A 150 0.18 -16.29 10.88
N HIS A 151 -0.71 -15.32 10.68
CA HIS A 151 -1.85 -15.09 11.58
C HIS A 151 -2.78 -16.33 11.68
N ARG A 152 -2.79 -17.18 10.66
CA ARG A 152 -3.68 -18.36 10.56
C ARG A 152 -2.99 -19.70 10.80
N GLU A 153 -1.66 -19.75 10.96
CA GLU A 153 -0.90 -20.99 11.21
C GLU A 153 -1.45 -21.83 12.39
N GLY A 154 -2.14 -21.21 13.35
CA GLY A 154 -2.79 -21.92 14.47
C GLY A 154 -4.24 -22.39 14.26
N SER A 155 -4.88 -22.08 13.13
CA SER A 155 -6.35 -22.23 12.96
C SER A 155 -6.80 -23.13 11.80
N GLY A 156 -5.85 -23.64 11.01
CA GLY A 156 -6.12 -24.47 9.83
C GLY A 156 -6.73 -23.69 8.65
N PHE A 157 -6.50 -24.17 7.43
CA PHE A 157 -7.05 -23.57 6.21
C PHE A 157 -8.50 -24.04 5.96
N SER A 158 -9.48 -23.36 6.58
CA SER A 158 -10.89 -23.38 6.14
C SER A 158 -11.13 -22.79 4.72
N LYS A 159 -12.21 -23.23 4.05
CA LYS A 159 -12.60 -22.79 2.69
C LYS A 159 -12.69 -21.25 2.49
N PRO A 160 -13.18 -20.45 3.46
CA PRO A 160 -13.14 -18.99 3.40
C PRO A 160 -11.75 -18.38 3.19
N HIS A 161 -10.66 -19.07 3.59
CA HIS A 161 -9.33 -18.50 3.42
C HIS A 161 -8.91 -18.43 1.97
N TYR A 162 -9.30 -19.40 1.14
CA TYR A 162 -8.98 -19.37 -0.27
C TYR A 162 -9.55 -18.11 -0.96
N PHE A 163 -10.70 -17.61 -0.50
CA PHE A 163 -11.28 -16.36 -1.01
C PHE A 163 -10.48 -15.10 -0.66
N VAL A 164 -9.61 -15.15 0.35
CA VAL A 164 -8.74 -14.02 0.73
C VAL A 164 -7.33 -14.22 0.16
N THR A 165 -6.78 -15.43 0.29
CA THR A 165 -5.41 -15.73 -0.13
C THR A 165 -5.26 -15.73 -1.65
N ILE A 166 -6.23 -16.30 -2.40
CA ILE A 166 -6.14 -16.39 -3.87
C ILE A 166 -6.10 -14.99 -4.51
N PRO A 167 -6.99 -14.04 -4.18
CA PRO A 167 -6.91 -12.70 -4.75
C PRO A 167 -5.58 -11.99 -4.44
N ILE A 168 -5.05 -12.13 -3.23
CA ILE A 168 -3.76 -11.50 -2.88
C ILE A 168 -2.62 -12.12 -3.69
N ILE A 169 -2.60 -13.45 -3.84
CA ILE A 169 -1.61 -14.15 -4.68
C ILE A 169 -1.73 -13.70 -6.14
N VAL A 170 -2.96 -13.60 -6.66
CA VAL A 170 -3.21 -13.12 -8.03
C VAL A 170 -2.70 -11.69 -8.19
N ILE A 171 -2.97 -10.80 -7.24
CA ILE A 171 -2.47 -9.42 -7.25
C ILE A 171 -0.93 -9.41 -7.30
N VAL A 172 -0.26 -10.13 -6.39
CA VAL A 172 1.20 -10.23 -6.38
C VAL A 172 1.75 -10.74 -7.72
N PHE A 173 1.11 -11.76 -8.29
CA PHE A 173 1.51 -12.35 -9.57
C PHE A 173 1.43 -11.36 -10.73
N PHE A 174 0.37 -10.57 -10.79
CA PHE A 174 0.18 -9.59 -11.84
C PHE A 174 1.06 -8.35 -11.68
N TYR A 175 1.61 -8.11 -10.48
CA TYR A 175 2.38 -6.89 -10.22
C TYR A 175 3.81 -7.02 -10.71
N HIS A 176 4.52 -8.14 -10.47
CA HIS A 176 5.89 -8.26 -10.98
C HIS A 176 6.34 -9.71 -11.24
N PRO A 177 6.97 -10.02 -12.40
CA PRO A 177 7.40 -11.38 -12.74
C PRO A 177 8.43 -11.97 -11.76
N ILE A 178 9.31 -11.14 -11.18
CA ILE A 178 10.32 -11.60 -10.19
C ILE A 178 9.65 -12.22 -8.95
N MET A 179 8.41 -11.86 -8.64
CA MET A 179 7.70 -12.47 -7.52
C MET A 179 7.43 -13.97 -7.72
N TRP A 180 7.50 -14.48 -8.97
CA TRP A 180 7.52 -15.92 -9.24
C TRP A 180 8.63 -16.65 -8.50
N MET A 181 9.83 -16.06 -8.44
CA MET A 181 10.99 -16.69 -7.82
C MET A 181 10.90 -16.72 -6.29
N MET A 182 10.09 -15.86 -5.69
CA MET A 182 9.95 -15.80 -4.23
C MET A 182 8.84 -16.72 -3.69
N LEU A 183 8.01 -17.30 -4.57
CA LEU A 183 6.91 -18.20 -4.21
C LEU A 183 7.23 -19.69 -4.45
N GLY A 184 8.32 -20.00 -5.16
CA GLY A 184 8.84 -21.37 -5.36
C GLY A 184 9.96 -21.71 -4.40
#